data_AF-A0A3M2C226-F1
#
_entry.id   AF-A0A3M2C226-F1
#
_cell.length_a   1.000
_cell.length_b   1.000
_cell.length_c   1.000
_cell.angle_alpha   90.00
_cell.angle_beta   90.00
_cell.angle_gamma   90.00
#
_symmetry.space_group_name_H-M   'P 1'
#
loop_
_entity.id
_entity.type
_entity.pdbx_description
1 polymer ?
#
loop_
_entity_poly.entity_id
_entity_poly.type
_entity_poly.pdbx_seq_one_letter_code
_entity_poly.pdbx_strand_id
1 'polypeptide(L)'
;MTADFSRRFRSLPGYPLAGIPEARRALEARGVDVIDLGAGDADLDPPPAAVEALIRAAGDRRLDRYGFQLGLVALREAIAAFMRRRFGVEVDPMTEVLPLIGSKEGIAHLPLAVLERGGRALVPDPGYQAYRGGVLLAEGEPVLVPLRPEHEFLMPFDALPDDALEGLGLVYLNYPNNPTAATAPDAHYEAALALCRERGAVLVHDHAYSEIAFDGYRPRSVLEFEGARDVAVEFHSFSKTFNMTGWRLGWAVGNARLVGALSKVKSFTDTGSYLGIQAAGVAALEAYDAWVPDNVARFQARRDAAVAALRAAGFDARPPRATMYL
;
A
#
# COMPACT_ATOMS: atom_id res chain seq x y z
N MET A 1 -36.49 14.93 -14.61
CA MET A 1 -35.35 15.36 -13.78
C MET A 1 -34.29 14.29 -13.89
N THR A 2 -33.12 14.59 -14.45
CA THR A 2 -31.94 13.72 -14.36
C THR A 2 -31.44 13.75 -12.92
N ALA A 3 -31.18 12.58 -12.33
CA ALA A 3 -30.59 12.52 -11.00
C ALA A 3 -29.20 13.18 -11.00
N ASP A 4 -28.94 14.08 -10.05
CA ASP A 4 -27.60 14.67 -9.83
C ASP A 4 -26.75 13.73 -8.96
N PHE A 5 -25.43 13.77 -9.13
CA PHE A 5 -24.52 12.96 -8.34
C PHE A 5 -24.29 13.56 -6.95
N SER A 6 -23.97 12.68 -5.99
CA SER A 6 -23.65 13.10 -4.62
C SER A 6 -22.46 14.08 -4.56
N ARG A 7 -22.42 14.93 -3.54
CA ARG A 7 -21.32 15.90 -3.32
C ARG A 7 -19.96 15.20 -3.23
N ARG A 8 -19.87 14.09 -2.48
CA ARG A 8 -18.64 13.28 -2.32
C ARG A 8 -18.12 12.71 -3.65
N PHE A 9 -19.02 12.34 -4.57
CA PHE A 9 -18.62 11.86 -5.89
C PHE A 9 -18.04 13.00 -6.73
N ARG A 10 -18.72 14.15 -6.75
CA ARG A 10 -18.28 15.34 -7.50
C ARG A 10 -16.97 15.94 -6.99
N SER A 11 -16.58 15.67 -5.75
CA SER A 11 -15.30 16.14 -5.19
C SER A 11 -14.10 15.26 -5.56
N LEU A 12 -14.30 14.07 -6.12
CA LEU A 12 -13.19 13.21 -6.54
C LEU A 12 -12.42 13.88 -7.69
N PRO A 13 -11.08 13.92 -7.63
CA PRO A 13 -10.28 14.47 -8.72
C PRO A 13 -10.37 13.56 -9.96
N GLY A 14 -10.11 14.13 -11.13
CA GLY A 14 -9.81 13.33 -12.31
C GLY A 14 -8.59 12.45 -12.06
N TYR A 15 -8.60 11.22 -12.57
CA TYR A 15 -7.45 10.32 -12.42
C TYR A 15 -6.33 10.74 -13.40
N PRO A 16 -5.12 11.11 -12.93
CA PRO A 16 -4.08 11.71 -13.79
C PRO A 16 -3.67 10.85 -15.00
N LEU A 17 -3.83 9.52 -14.90
CA LEU A 17 -3.46 8.57 -15.96
C LEU A 17 -4.67 8.04 -16.74
N ALA A 18 -5.87 8.61 -16.55
CA ALA A 18 -7.10 8.09 -17.14
C ALA A 18 -7.07 8.00 -18.66
N GLY A 19 -6.39 8.94 -19.33
CA GLY A 19 -6.31 8.98 -20.80
C GLY A 19 -5.17 8.17 -21.42
N ILE A 20 -4.29 7.57 -20.60
CA ILE A 20 -3.15 6.79 -21.11
C ILE A 20 -3.60 5.55 -21.88
N PRO A 21 -4.58 4.74 -21.40
CA PRO A 21 -5.06 3.58 -22.15
C PRO A 21 -5.63 3.94 -23.53
N GLU A 22 -6.41 5.02 -23.65
CA GLU A 22 -6.91 5.49 -24.95
C GLU A 22 -5.78 5.96 -25.86
N ALA A 23 -4.82 6.72 -25.32
CA ALA A 23 -3.66 7.19 -26.08
C ALA A 23 -2.80 6.03 -26.60
N ARG A 24 -2.54 5.02 -25.74
CA ARG A 24 -1.83 3.79 -26.09
C ARG A 24 -2.55 3.04 -27.22
N ARG A 25 -3.86 2.79 -27.07
CA ARG A 25 -4.67 2.11 -28.10
C ARG A 25 -4.66 2.87 -29.44
N ALA A 26 -4.69 4.20 -29.41
CA ALA A 26 -4.63 5.01 -30.62
C ALA A 26 -3.26 4.96 -31.32
N LEU A 27 -2.17 4.86 -30.57
CA LEU A 27 -0.81 4.68 -31.10
C LEU A 27 -0.64 3.27 -31.69
N GLU A 28 -1.06 2.24 -30.97
CA GLU A 28 -1.00 0.84 -31.43
C GLU A 28 -1.85 0.64 -32.71
N ALA A 29 -3.04 1.25 -32.79
CA ALA A 29 -3.88 1.21 -33.99
C ALA A 29 -3.23 1.87 -35.22
N ARG A 30 -2.22 2.73 -35.01
CA ARG A 30 -1.40 3.34 -36.06
C ARG A 30 -0.12 2.55 -36.37
N GLY A 31 0.06 1.38 -35.74
CA GLY A 31 1.26 0.56 -35.90
C GLY A 31 2.50 1.08 -35.16
N VAL A 32 2.32 1.97 -34.17
CA VAL A 32 3.42 2.42 -33.32
C VAL A 32 3.74 1.35 -32.29
N ASP A 33 5.01 0.96 -32.20
CA ASP A 33 5.51 0.12 -31.12
C ASP A 33 5.62 0.95 -29.83
N VAL A 34 4.79 0.63 -28.83
CA VAL A 34 4.67 1.42 -27.60
C VAL A 34 5.37 0.68 -26.46
N ILE A 35 6.41 1.31 -25.92
CA ILE A 35 7.07 0.87 -24.68
C ILE A 35 6.31 1.50 -23.50
N ASP A 36 5.61 0.68 -22.73
CA ASP A 36 4.86 1.12 -21.55
C ASP A 36 5.71 0.98 -20.28
N LEU A 37 6.06 2.13 -19.69
CA LEU A 37 6.78 2.24 -18.41
C LEU A 37 5.93 2.96 -17.35
N GLY A 38 4.62 3.12 -17.59
CA GLY A 38 3.76 4.00 -16.78
C GLY A 38 3.04 3.30 -15.63
N ALA A 39 2.86 1.99 -15.70
CA ALA A 39 2.21 1.21 -14.65
C ALA A 39 3.26 0.56 -13.73
N GLY A 40 3.05 0.68 -12.41
CA GLY A 40 3.83 -0.10 -11.42
C GLY A 40 3.40 -1.56 -11.36
N ASP A 41 3.16 -2.21 -12.50
CA ASP A 41 2.83 -3.64 -12.58
C ASP A 41 4.05 -4.43 -13.04
N ALA A 42 4.28 -5.59 -12.43
CA ALA A 42 5.40 -6.44 -12.79
C ALA A 42 4.98 -7.37 -13.94
N ASP A 43 5.80 -7.43 -14.98
CA ASP A 43 5.72 -8.42 -16.07
C ASP A 43 6.32 -9.79 -15.68
N LEU A 44 6.48 -10.04 -14.38
CA LEU A 44 7.11 -11.22 -13.81
C LEU A 44 6.05 -12.18 -13.25
N ASP A 45 6.33 -13.48 -13.32
CA ASP A 45 5.46 -14.51 -12.77
C ASP A 45 5.36 -14.42 -11.23
N PRO A 46 4.23 -14.82 -10.64
CA PRO A 46 4.11 -15.00 -9.18
C PRO A 46 4.86 -16.27 -8.71
N PRO A 47 5.01 -16.49 -7.39
CA PRO A 47 5.60 -17.72 -6.86
C PRO A 47 4.86 -18.97 -7.38
N PRO A 48 5.57 -19.99 -7.93
CA PRO A 48 4.94 -21.21 -8.40
C PRO A 48 4.07 -21.90 -7.34
N ALA A 49 4.53 -21.90 -6.08
CA ALA A 49 3.77 -22.45 -4.95
C ALA A 49 2.40 -21.78 -4.77
N ALA A 50 2.28 -20.48 -5.02
CA ALA A 50 1.02 -19.74 -4.95
C ALA A 50 0.07 -20.13 -6.09
N VAL A 51 0.61 -20.30 -7.31
CA VAL A 51 -0.16 -20.78 -8.47
C VAL A 51 -0.70 -22.18 -8.24
N GLU A 52 0.15 -23.09 -7.78
CA GLU A 52 -0.26 -24.45 -7.47
C GLU A 52 -1.31 -24.50 -6.34
N ALA A 53 -1.15 -23.68 -5.31
CA ALA A 53 -2.12 -23.58 -4.23
C ALA A 53 -3.48 -23.10 -4.73
N LEU A 54 -3.51 -22.12 -5.64
CA LEU A 54 -4.75 -21.66 -6.27
C LEU A 54 -5.41 -22.75 -7.12
N ILE A 55 -4.63 -23.48 -7.92
CA ILE A 55 -5.13 -24.61 -8.74
C ILE A 55 -5.76 -25.68 -7.85
N ARG A 56 -5.09 -26.05 -6.75
CA ARG A 56 -5.64 -27.01 -5.78
C ARG A 56 -6.91 -26.48 -5.11
N ALA A 57 -6.91 -25.19 -4.75
CA ALA A 57 -8.05 -24.56 -4.08
C ALA A 57 -9.32 -24.56 -4.94
N ALA A 58 -9.18 -24.41 -6.27
CA ALA A 58 -10.31 -24.48 -7.20
C ALA A 58 -11.05 -25.84 -7.19
N GLY A 59 -10.38 -26.91 -6.73
CA GLY A 59 -11.00 -28.22 -6.53
C GLY A 59 -11.59 -28.46 -5.14
N ASP A 60 -11.37 -27.54 -4.18
CA ASP A 60 -11.80 -27.69 -2.79
C ASP A 60 -13.06 -26.88 -2.48
N ARG A 61 -14.20 -27.57 -2.48
CA ARG A 61 -15.53 -26.99 -2.22
C ARG A 61 -15.67 -26.28 -0.86
N ARG A 62 -14.76 -26.53 0.09
CA ARG A 62 -14.75 -25.81 1.38
C ARG A 62 -14.33 -24.35 1.21
N LEU A 63 -13.48 -24.06 0.23
CA LEU A 63 -12.95 -22.73 -0.06
C LEU A 63 -13.90 -21.86 -0.90
N ASP A 64 -14.96 -22.46 -1.46
CA ASP A 64 -16.01 -21.74 -2.20
C ASP A 64 -16.99 -20.99 -1.27
N ARG A 65 -16.88 -21.18 0.05
CA ARG A 65 -17.74 -20.55 1.04
C ARG A 65 -17.26 -19.15 1.38
N TYR A 66 -18.18 -18.30 1.83
CA TYR A 66 -17.82 -17.00 2.39
C TYR A 66 -16.97 -17.16 3.65
N GLY A 67 -15.76 -16.58 3.61
CA GLY A 67 -14.97 -16.34 4.82
C GLY A 67 -15.41 -15.09 5.58
N PHE A 68 -16.19 -14.21 4.93
CA PHE A 68 -16.47 -12.86 5.41
C PHE A 68 -15.15 -12.19 5.87
N GLN A 69 -15.22 -11.43 6.95
CA GLN A 69 -14.09 -10.60 7.39
C GLN A 69 -13.06 -11.40 8.17
N LEU A 70 -13.45 -12.60 8.64
CA LEU A 70 -12.49 -13.54 9.18
C LEU A 70 -11.57 -14.07 8.06
N GLY A 71 -12.10 -14.33 6.86
CA GLY A 71 -11.31 -14.92 5.79
C GLY A 71 -10.77 -16.30 6.17
N LEU A 72 -9.64 -16.68 5.59
CA LEU A 72 -8.94 -17.93 5.90
C LEU A 72 -8.04 -17.71 7.12
N VAL A 73 -8.29 -18.43 8.22
CA VAL A 73 -7.49 -18.34 9.46
C VAL A 73 -6.00 -18.58 9.19
N ALA A 74 -5.68 -19.57 8.35
CA ALA A 74 -4.29 -19.86 7.97
C ALA A 74 -3.57 -18.66 7.32
N LEU A 75 -4.28 -17.80 6.58
CA LEU A 75 -3.68 -16.58 6.03
C LEU A 75 -3.31 -15.59 7.13
N ARG A 76 -4.18 -15.43 8.13
CA ARG A 76 -3.91 -14.54 9.28
C ARG A 76 -2.69 -15.01 10.07
N GLU A 77 -2.61 -16.32 10.32
CA GLU A 77 -1.46 -16.94 11.00
C GLU A 77 -0.17 -16.79 10.18
N ALA A 78 -0.24 -17.01 8.86
CA ALA A 78 0.90 -16.81 7.97
C ALA A 78 1.38 -15.35 7.94
N ILE A 79 0.45 -14.39 7.95
CA ILE A 79 0.76 -12.96 8.05
C ILE A 79 1.45 -12.65 9.39
N ALA A 80 0.91 -13.12 10.52
CA ALA A 80 1.52 -12.91 11.83
C ALA A 80 2.94 -13.52 11.90
N ALA A 81 3.11 -14.73 11.35
CA ALA A 81 4.42 -15.37 11.25
C ALA A 81 5.39 -14.59 10.36
N PHE A 82 4.92 -14.04 9.24
CA PHE A 82 5.70 -13.15 8.37
C PHE A 82 6.13 -11.88 9.12
N MET A 83 5.22 -11.20 9.82
CA MET A 83 5.52 -9.99 10.59
C MET A 83 6.60 -10.24 11.65
N ARG A 84 6.49 -11.34 12.39
CA ARG A 84 7.53 -11.75 13.35
C ARG A 84 8.86 -12.04 12.67
N ARG A 85 8.87 -12.85 11.61
CA ARG A 85 10.11 -13.26 10.92
C ARG A 85 10.82 -12.08 10.25
N ARG A 86 10.08 -11.24 9.52
CA ARG A 86 10.62 -10.17 8.66
C ARG A 86 10.91 -8.87 9.42
N PHE A 87 10.12 -8.56 10.45
CA PHE A 87 10.19 -7.28 11.16
C PHE A 87 10.42 -7.44 12.68
N GLY A 88 10.36 -8.65 13.23
CA GLY A 88 10.41 -8.84 14.69
C GLY A 88 9.14 -8.38 15.41
N VAL A 89 8.04 -8.19 14.69
CA VAL A 89 6.78 -7.65 15.22
C VAL A 89 5.80 -8.80 15.48
N GLU A 90 5.48 -9.05 16.75
CA GLU A 90 4.46 -10.04 17.14
C GLU A 90 3.06 -9.46 16.99
N VAL A 91 2.15 -10.12 16.29
CA VAL A 91 0.76 -9.65 16.20
C VAL A 91 -0.22 -10.79 16.43
N ASP A 92 -1.33 -10.50 17.08
CA ASP A 92 -2.44 -11.42 17.21
C ASP A 92 -3.14 -11.58 15.84
N PRO A 93 -3.12 -12.79 15.24
CA PRO A 93 -3.72 -13.03 13.93
C PRO A 93 -5.24 -12.76 13.89
N MET A 94 -5.93 -12.80 15.03
CA MET A 94 -7.38 -12.66 15.11
C MET A 94 -7.82 -11.22 15.31
N THR A 95 -7.04 -10.42 16.04
CA THR A 95 -7.44 -9.07 16.44
C THR A 95 -6.63 -7.96 15.78
N GLU A 96 -5.36 -8.21 15.46
CA GLU A 96 -4.43 -7.22 14.92
C GLU A 96 -4.14 -7.40 13.42
N VAL A 97 -4.69 -8.44 12.77
CA VAL A 97 -4.53 -8.71 11.33
C VAL A 97 -5.87 -8.68 10.62
N LEU A 98 -5.92 -8.17 9.39
CA LEU A 98 -7.11 -8.21 8.54
C LEU A 98 -6.73 -8.42 7.07
N PRO A 99 -7.11 -9.56 6.46
CA PRO A 99 -6.99 -9.75 5.01
C PRO A 99 -7.85 -8.74 4.23
N LEU A 100 -7.32 -8.25 3.11
CA LEU A 100 -7.93 -7.21 2.27
C LEU A 100 -8.02 -7.65 0.81
N ILE A 101 -8.93 -7.01 0.05
CA ILE A 101 -9.05 -7.15 -1.41
C ILE A 101 -7.96 -6.28 -2.10
N GLY A 102 -6.72 -6.51 -1.68
CA GLY A 102 -5.56 -5.65 -1.90
C GLY A 102 -5.52 -4.44 -0.94
N SER A 103 -4.31 -3.95 -0.64
CA SER A 103 -4.10 -2.85 0.32
C SER A 103 -4.89 -1.58 0.02
N LYS A 104 -5.07 -1.21 -1.26
CA LYS A 104 -5.88 -0.05 -1.70
C LYS A 104 -7.26 -0.03 -1.04
N GLU A 105 -7.91 -1.18 -0.94
CA GLU A 105 -9.27 -1.29 -0.38
C GLU A 105 -9.27 -0.85 1.08
N GLY A 106 -8.41 -1.43 1.91
CA GLY A 106 -8.31 -1.05 3.31
C GLY A 106 -7.87 0.40 3.52
N ILE A 107 -6.89 0.87 2.75
CA ILE A 107 -6.36 2.25 2.79
C ILE A 107 -7.46 3.28 2.48
N ALA A 108 -8.28 3.01 1.48
CA ALA A 108 -9.37 3.91 1.08
C ALA A 108 -10.58 3.84 2.02
N HIS A 109 -10.80 2.69 2.68
CA HIS A 109 -11.92 2.50 3.60
C HIS A 109 -11.63 2.98 5.03
N LEU A 110 -10.38 2.95 5.49
CA LEU A 110 -10.06 3.33 6.88
C LEU A 110 -10.52 4.75 7.25
N PRO A 111 -10.42 5.79 6.40
CA PRO A 111 -10.98 7.11 6.67
C PRO A 111 -12.47 7.09 7.05
N LEU A 112 -13.28 6.20 6.47
CA LEU A 112 -14.71 6.07 6.79
C LEU A 112 -14.97 5.67 8.25
N ALA A 113 -13.98 5.06 8.91
CA ALA A 113 -14.06 4.62 10.29
C ALA A 113 -13.53 5.64 11.30
N VAL A 114 -12.64 6.54 10.88
CA VAL A 114 -11.81 7.35 11.80
C VAL A 114 -11.91 8.85 11.57
N LEU A 115 -12.44 9.30 10.43
CA LEU A 115 -12.69 10.71 10.17
C LEU A 115 -14.16 11.04 10.35
N GLU A 116 -14.41 12.14 11.06
CA GLU A 116 -15.68 12.84 11.04
C GLU A 116 -15.77 13.76 9.81
N ARG A 117 -16.96 14.26 9.52
CA ARG A 117 -17.16 15.28 8.48
C ARG A 117 -16.25 16.49 8.73
N GLY A 118 -15.43 16.83 7.74
CA GLY A 118 -14.47 17.93 7.82
C GLY A 118 -13.20 17.61 8.61
N GLY A 119 -13.06 16.39 9.15
CA GLY A 119 -11.82 15.93 9.76
C GLY A 119 -10.68 15.92 8.72
N ARG A 120 -9.49 16.32 9.15
CA ARG A 120 -8.35 16.52 8.25
C ARG A 120 -7.45 15.29 8.18
N ALA A 121 -6.87 15.08 7.01
CA ALA A 121 -5.86 14.06 6.80
C ALA A 121 -4.63 14.61 6.09
N LEU A 122 -3.44 14.42 6.66
CA LEU A 122 -2.19 14.72 5.94
C LEU A 122 -1.96 13.66 4.86
N VAL A 123 -1.85 14.11 3.62
CA VAL A 123 -1.65 13.25 2.44
C VAL A 123 -0.38 13.71 1.71
N PRO A 124 0.60 12.84 1.45
CA PRO A 124 1.81 13.22 0.71
C PRO A 124 1.48 13.61 -0.73
N ASP A 125 2.17 14.63 -1.26
CA ASP A 125 2.10 15.07 -2.64
C ASP A 125 3.51 15.33 -3.22
N PRO A 126 3.99 14.54 -4.19
CA PRO A 126 3.30 13.44 -4.86
C PRO A 126 2.99 12.27 -3.92
N GLY A 127 1.88 11.59 -4.19
CA GLY A 127 1.45 10.43 -3.41
C GLY A 127 0.32 9.66 -4.07
N TYR A 128 -0.02 8.52 -3.48
CA TYR A 128 -1.01 7.62 -4.06
C TYR A 128 -2.42 8.20 -4.00
N GLN A 129 -3.12 8.22 -5.15
CA GLN A 129 -4.43 8.85 -5.27
C GLN A 129 -5.52 8.22 -4.38
N ALA A 130 -5.34 6.96 -3.96
CA ALA A 130 -6.29 6.31 -3.05
C ALA A 130 -6.36 6.99 -1.67
N TYR A 131 -5.27 7.64 -1.22
CA TYR A 131 -5.24 8.38 0.05
C TYR A 131 -6.23 9.55 -0.01
N ARG A 132 -6.07 10.42 -1.02
CA ARG A 132 -6.96 11.55 -1.26
C ARG A 132 -8.40 11.11 -1.52
N GLY A 133 -8.59 10.07 -2.33
CA GLY A 133 -9.91 9.54 -2.66
C GLY A 133 -10.67 9.02 -1.43
N GLY A 134 -10.00 8.24 -0.57
CA GLY A 134 -10.60 7.71 0.66
C GLY A 134 -11.04 8.81 1.62
N VAL A 135 -10.21 9.83 1.82
CA VAL A 135 -10.52 11.00 2.67
C VAL A 135 -11.76 11.74 2.15
N LEU A 136 -11.82 12.01 0.84
CA LEU A 136 -12.96 12.70 0.22
C LEU A 136 -14.26 11.88 0.30
N LEU A 137 -14.19 10.55 0.12
CA LEU A 137 -15.35 9.67 0.26
C LEU A 137 -15.88 9.62 1.70
N ALA A 138 -15.00 9.79 2.69
CA ALA A 138 -15.35 9.96 4.10
C ALA A 138 -15.83 11.38 4.46
N GLU A 139 -15.97 12.28 3.48
CA GLU A 139 -16.34 13.69 3.69
C GLU A 139 -15.34 14.47 4.58
N GLY A 140 -14.10 13.99 4.63
CA GLY A 140 -12.96 14.66 5.24
C GLY A 140 -12.24 15.61 4.28
N GLU A 141 -11.23 16.30 4.80
CA GLU A 141 -10.41 17.26 4.08
C GLU A 141 -8.97 16.75 3.92
N PRO A 142 -8.52 16.42 2.69
CA PRO A 142 -7.14 16.05 2.46
C PRO A 142 -6.25 17.29 2.43
N VAL A 143 -5.32 17.38 3.38
CA VAL A 143 -4.27 18.39 3.43
C VAL A 143 -3.06 17.83 2.70
N LEU A 144 -2.82 18.32 1.48
CA LEU A 144 -1.70 17.86 0.65
C LEU A 144 -0.39 18.44 1.18
N VAL A 145 0.55 17.57 1.53
CA VAL A 145 1.87 17.96 2.02
C VAL A 145 2.92 17.74 0.94
N PRO A 146 3.54 18.80 0.40
CA PRO A 146 4.54 18.68 -0.65
C PRO A 146 5.78 17.91 -0.18
N LEU A 147 6.02 16.75 -0.78
CA LEU A 147 7.26 16.00 -0.64
C LEU A 147 8.26 16.54 -1.67
N ARG A 148 9.28 17.26 -1.20
CA ARG A 148 10.21 17.98 -2.08
C ARG A 148 11.63 17.40 -2.00
N PRO A 149 12.42 17.48 -3.08
CA PRO A 149 13.81 17.02 -3.07
C PRO A 149 14.67 17.64 -1.96
N GLU A 150 14.46 18.91 -1.61
CA GLU A 150 15.18 19.60 -0.52
C GLU A 150 14.93 19.00 0.88
N HIS A 151 13.88 18.20 1.03
CA HIS A 151 13.55 17.46 2.24
C HIS A 151 13.69 15.94 2.04
N GLU A 152 14.43 15.52 1.02
CA GLU A 152 14.60 14.11 0.65
C GLU A 152 13.26 13.38 0.39
N PHE A 153 12.25 14.14 -0.04
CA PHE A 153 10.87 13.69 -0.17
C PHE A 153 10.25 13.13 1.13
N LEU A 154 10.71 13.59 2.29
CA LEU A 154 10.10 13.32 3.59
C LEU A 154 9.05 14.38 3.94
N MET A 155 8.08 14.01 4.78
CA MET A 155 7.10 14.96 5.30
C MET A 155 7.76 15.88 6.34
N PRO A 156 7.74 17.22 6.18
CA PRO A 156 8.40 18.13 7.09
C PRO A 156 7.48 18.46 8.29
N PHE A 157 7.24 17.49 9.18
CA PHE A 157 6.26 17.62 10.28
C PHE A 157 6.45 18.87 11.13
N ASP A 158 7.69 19.24 11.46
CA ASP A 158 8.00 20.41 12.28
C ASP A 158 7.75 21.76 11.58
N ALA A 159 7.59 21.74 10.25
CA ALA A 159 7.32 22.93 9.43
C ALA A 159 5.86 23.00 8.96
N LEU A 160 5.01 22.07 9.39
CA LEU A 160 3.58 22.13 9.09
C LEU A 160 2.95 23.28 9.88
N PRO A 161 2.16 24.15 9.23
CA PRO A 161 1.51 25.25 9.93
C PRO A 161 0.39 24.71 10.83
N ASP A 162 0.12 25.40 11.95
CA ASP A 162 -0.85 24.94 12.94
C ASP A 162 -2.26 24.71 12.36
N ASP A 163 -2.66 25.49 11.37
CA ASP A 163 -3.94 25.36 10.66
C ASP A 163 -4.02 24.04 9.86
N ALA A 164 -2.90 23.51 9.35
CA ALA A 164 -2.86 22.19 8.72
C ALA A 164 -3.09 21.05 9.72
N LEU A 165 -2.81 21.29 11.01
CA LEU A 165 -2.91 20.30 12.09
C LEU A 165 -4.21 20.41 12.91
N GLU A 166 -4.96 21.50 12.76
CA GLU A 166 -6.24 21.68 13.43
C GLU A 166 -7.26 20.64 12.93
N GLY A 167 -7.82 19.84 13.84
CA GLY A 167 -8.77 18.77 13.50
C GLY A 167 -8.13 17.58 12.76
N LEU A 168 -6.80 17.42 12.87
CA LEU A 168 -6.08 16.30 12.27
C LEU A 168 -6.56 14.97 12.87
N GLY A 169 -7.11 14.11 12.02
CA GLY A 169 -7.57 12.77 12.40
C GLY A 169 -6.75 11.63 11.79
N LEU A 170 -5.98 11.90 10.73
CA LEU A 170 -5.26 10.86 10.00
C LEU A 170 -3.99 11.37 9.31
N VAL A 171 -2.93 10.57 9.30
CA VAL A 171 -1.67 10.85 8.56
C VAL A 171 -1.35 9.66 7.68
N TYR A 172 -1.12 9.89 6.38
CA TYR A 172 -0.61 8.86 5.47
C TYR A 172 0.91 8.94 5.31
N LEU A 173 1.58 7.80 5.47
CA LEU A 173 2.97 7.61 5.06
C LEU A 173 3.07 6.47 4.06
N ASN A 174 4.04 6.57 3.16
CA ASN A 174 4.38 5.53 2.22
C ASN A 174 5.89 5.54 2.01
N TYR A 175 6.60 4.65 2.70
CA TYR A 175 8.03 4.44 2.54
C TYR A 175 8.33 2.93 2.58
N PRO A 176 8.97 2.37 1.54
CA PRO A 176 9.50 3.05 0.35
C PRO A 176 8.43 3.70 -0.54
N ASN A 177 8.70 4.93 -0.99
CA ASN A 177 7.69 5.82 -1.54
C ASN A 177 7.38 5.57 -3.01
N ASN A 178 6.09 5.55 -3.35
CA ASN A 178 5.58 5.72 -4.70
C ASN A 178 5.00 7.14 -4.86
N PRO A 179 5.51 7.97 -5.80
CA PRO A 179 6.41 7.61 -6.90
C PRO A 179 7.89 7.94 -6.68
N THR A 180 8.28 8.59 -5.58
CA THR A 180 9.62 9.23 -5.48
C THR A 180 10.77 8.26 -5.23
N ALA A 181 10.45 7.00 -4.94
CA ALA A 181 11.39 5.96 -4.51
C ALA A 181 12.17 6.30 -3.22
N ALA A 182 11.75 7.35 -2.50
CA ALA A 182 12.38 7.78 -1.26
C ALA A 182 12.21 6.75 -0.14
N THR A 183 13.20 6.74 0.75
CA THR A 183 13.25 5.92 1.96
C THR A 183 13.21 6.81 3.18
N ALA A 184 12.63 6.35 4.28
CA ALA A 184 12.55 7.12 5.52
C ALA A 184 13.57 6.64 6.56
N PRO A 185 14.28 7.55 7.24
CA PRO A 185 15.07 7.21 8.42
C PRO A 185 14.14 6.94 9.62
N ASP A 186 14.67 6.24 10.63
CA ASP A 186 13.94 5.89 11.86
C ASP A 186 13.29 7.11 12.54
N ALA A 187 14.02 8.23 12.63
CA ALA A 187 13.52 9.49 13.21
C ALA A 187 12.27 10.04 12.52
N HIS A 188 12.05 9.73 11.23
CA HIS A 188 10.85 10.16 10.52
C HIS A 188 9.60 9.41 10.99
N TYR A 189 9.72 8.10 11.26
CA TYR A 189 8.63 7.30 11.83
C TYR A 189 8.32 7.74 13.26
N GLU A 190 9.35 8.01 14.06
CA GLU A 190 9.20 8.50 15.43
C GLU A 190 8.47 9.86 15.47
N ALA A 191 8.84 10.80 14.59
CA ALA A 191 8.18 12.10 14.48
C ALA A 191 6.70 11.95 14.07
N ALA A 192 6.40 11.10 13.09
CA ALA A 192 5.02 10.84 12.67
C ALA A 192 4.16 10.25 13.81
N LEU A 193 4.73 9.29 14.54
CA LEU A 193 4.08 8.66 15.68
C LEU A 193 3.85 9.66 16.83
N ALA A 194 4.83 10.52 17.11
CA ALA A 194 4.70 11.58 18.11
C ALA A 194 3.57 12.55 17.76
N LEU A 195 3.54 13.03 16.51
CA LEU A 195 2.47 13.90 16.01
C LEU A 195 1.09 13.24 16.13
N CYS A 196 0.96 11.98 15.70
CA CYS A 196 -0.29 11.24 15.80
C CYS A 196 -0.78 11.08 17.24
N ARG A 197 0.12 10.82 18.20
CA ARG A 197 -0.24 10.75 19.62
C ARG A 197 -0.67 12.10 20.18
N GLU A 198 0.10 13.15 19.89
CA GLU A 198 -0.20 14.51 20.35
C GLU A 198 -1.58 14.97 19.89
N ARG A 199 -1.94 14.66 18.63
CA ARG A 199 -3.19 15.11 18.00
C ARG A 199 -4.34 14.10 18.14
N GLY A 200 -4.10 12.92 18.68
CA GLY A 200 -5.09 11.82 18.69
C GLY A 200 -5.44 11.31 17.29
N ALA A 201 -4.53 11.49 16.32
CA ALA A 201 -4.70 11.09 14.93
C ALA A 201 -4.22 9.65 14.70
N VAL A 202 -4.71 9.04 13.62
CA VAL A 202 -4.32 7.70 13.19
C VAL A 202 -3.17 7.78 12.18
N LEU A 203 -2.13 6.98 12.38
CA LEU A 203 -1.06 6.82 11.41
C LEU A 203 -1.39 5.65 10.46
N VAL A 204 -1.48 5.95 9.17
CA VAL A 204 -1.63 4.95 8.11
C VAL A 204 -0.30 4.80 7.39
N HIS A 205 0.35 3.67 7.54
CA HIS A 205 1.58 3.36 6.80
C HIS A 205 1.27 2.40 5.65
N ASP A 206 1.30 2.89 4.42
CA ASP A 206 1.27 2.05 3.22
C ASP A 206 2.67 1.51 2.95
N HIS A 207 2.88 0.24 3.26
CA HIS A 207 4.17 -0.44 3.17
C HIS A 207 4.19 -1.42 1.99
N ALA A 208 3.46 -1.13 0.91
CA ALA A 208 3.35 -2.01 -0.27
C ALA A 208 4.68 -2.38 -0.95
N TYR A 209 5.73 -1.58 -0.77
CA TYR A 209 7.07 -1.79 -1.36
C TYR A 209 8.12 -2.25 -0.33
N SER A 210 7.69 -2.77 0.83
CA SER A 210 8.56 -3.24 1.94
C SER A 210 9.65 -4.23 1.55
N GLU A 211 9.44 -4.98 0.48
CA GLU A 211 10.34 -6.05 0.04
C GLU A 211 11.10 -5.72 -1.24
N ILE A 212 10.67 -4.71 -2.02
CA ILE A 212 11.43 -4.25 -3.19
C ILE A 212 12.47 -3.25 -2.68
N ALA A 213 13.55 -3.75 -2.13
CA ALA A 213 14.65 -2.98 -1.59
C ALA A 213 15.99 -3.54 -2.05
N PHE A 214 16.97 -2.66 -2.22
CA PHE A 214 18.21 -2.95 -2.91
C PHE A 214 19.42 -2.59 -2.04
N ASP A 215 20.58 -3.12 -2.42
CA ASP A 215 21.87 -2.74 -1.84
C ASP A 215 21.92 -2.88 -0.31
N GLY A 216 21.27 -3.94 0.21
CA GLY A 216 21.20 -4.23 1.65
C GLY A 216 20.31 -3.29 2.46
N TYR A 217 19.57 -2.36 1.83
CA TYR A 217 18.58 -1.56 2.53
C TYR A 217 17.44 -2.46 3.04
N ARG A 218 17.08 -2.29 4.32
CA ARG A 218 15.95 -2.98 4.93
C ARG A 218 14.86 -1.96 5.27
N PRO A 219 13.75 -1.92 4.52
CA PRO A 219 12.59 -1.13 4.91
C PRO A 219 12.09 -1.49 6.31
N ARG A 220 11.78 -0.46 7.09
CA ARG A 220 11.33 -0.54 8.48
C ARG A 220 9.82 -0.65 8.50
N SER A 221 9.27 -1.58 9.26
CA SER A 221 7.84 -1.53 9.60
C SER A 221 7.62 -0.43 10.64
N VAL A 222 6.56 0.35 10.51
CA VAL A 222 6.20 1.37 11.52
C VAL A 222 5.90 0.71 12.87
N LEU A 223 5.50 -0.56 12.87
CA LEU A 223 5.18 -1.32 14.08
C LEU A 223 6.43 -1.80 14.86
N GLU A 224 7.63 -1.56 14.33
CA GLU A 224 8.88 -1.78 15.06
C GLU A 224 9.18 -0.68 16.09
N PHE A 225 8.50 0.47 15.99
CA PHE A 225 8.75 1.64 16.83
C PHE A 225 7.85 1.67 18.07
N GLU A 226 8.38 2.22 19.15
CA GLU A 226 7.65 2.29 20.43
C GLU A 226 6.35 3.09 20.30
N GLY A 227 5.30 2.55 20.93
CA GLY A 227 3.94 3.08 20.93
C GLY A 227 3.23 3.04 19.57
N ALA A 228 3.83 2.47 18.51
CA ALA A 228 3.20 2.44 17.19
C ALA A 228 1.85 1.73 17.23
N ARG A 229 1.74 0.70 18.06
CA ARG A 229 0.50 -0.06 18.28
C ARG A 229 -0.66 0.77 18.81
N ASP A 230 -0.43 1.95 19.37
CA ASP A 230 -1.51 2.77 19.93
C ASP A 230 -2.25 3.57 18.86
N VAL A 231 -1.56 3.92 17.78
CA VAL A 231 -2.05 4.89 16.79
C VAL A 231 -1.90 4.46 15.34
N ALA A 232 -1.13 3.40 15.05
CA ALA A 232 -0.78 3.02 13.68
C ALA A 232 -1.50 1.76 13.17
N VAL A 233 -1.81 1.79 11.88
CA VAL A 233 -2.12 0.62 11.06
C VAL A 233 -1.21 0.63 9.84
N GLU A 234 -0.54 -0.49 9.62
CA GLU A 234 0.32 -0.72 8.47
C GLU A 234 -0.38 -1.60 7.44
N PHE A 235 -0.20 -1.27 6.17
CA PHE A 235 -0.82 -1.95 5.04
C PHE A 235 0.25 -2.58 4.17
N HIS A 236 0.07 -3.86 3.84
CA HIS A 236 0.97 -4.61 2.98
C HIS A 236 0.22 -5.16 1.77
N SER A 237 0.96 -5.46 0.71
CA SER A 237 0.40 -5.94 -0.54
C SER A 237 1.15 -7.16 -1.07
N PHE A 238 0.40 -8.17 -1.52
CA PHE A 238 0.98 -9.25 -2.31
C PHE A 238 1.35 -8.80 -3.73
N SER A 239 0.80 -7.66 -4.18
CA SER A 239 0.93 -7.18 -5.56
C SER A 239 2.39 -6.99 -5.97
N LYS A 240 3.21 -6.39 -5.11
CA LYS A 240 4.57 -5.94 -5.45
C LYS A 240 5.60 -6.96 -5.03
N THR A 241 5.52 -7.46 -3.80
CA THR A 241 6.43 -8.48 -3.27
C THR A 241 6.40 -9.77 -4.08
N PHE A 242 5.20 -10.23 -4.48
CA PHE A 242 5.00 -11.55 -5.07
C PHE A 242 4.47 -11.50 -6.51
N ASN A 243 4.52 -10.35 -7.18
CA ASN A 243 3.99 -10.17 -8.54
C ASN A 243 2.50 -10.59 -8.69
N MET A 244 1.69 -10.41 -7.64
CA MET A 244 0.29 -10.84 -7.58
C MET A 244 -0.69 -9.67 -7.79
N THR A 245 -0.38 -8.70 -8.65
CA THR A 245 -1.14 -7.44 -8.79
C THR A 245 -2.63 -7.67 -9.08
N GLY A 246 -2.93 -8.53 -10.05
CA GLY A 246 -4.28 -8.90 -10.46
C GLY A 246 -5.02 -9.82 -9.50
N TRP A 247 -4.33 -10.40 -8.50
CA TRP A 247 -4.90 -11.38 -7.57
C TRP A 247 -5.68 -10.72 -6.44
N ARG A 248 -5.49 -9.41 -6.25
CA ARG A 248 -6.24 -8.57 -5.31
C ARG A 248 -6.16 -9.07 -3.88
N LEU A 249 -4.93 -9.27 -3.39
CA LEU A 249 -4.66 -9.68 -2.02
C LEU A 249 -3.69 -8.73 -1.32
N GLY A 250 -3.97 -8.43 -0.05
CA GLY A 250 -3.15 -7.61 0.84
C GLY A 250 -3.64 -7.77 2.27
N TRP A 251 -3.06 -7.04 3.21
CA TRP A 251 -3.52 -7.04 4.59
C TRP A 251 -3.29 -5.71 5.28
N ALA A 252 -4.12 -5.43 6.30
CA ALA A 252 -3.84 -4.45 7.33
C ALA A 252 -3.33 -5.16 8.58
N VAL A 253 -2.40 -4.54 9.29
CA VAL A 253 -1.84 -5.03 10.55
C VAL A 253 -1.53 -3.89 11.50
N GLY A 254 -1.77 -4.05 12.81
CA GLY A 254 -1.43 -3.04 13.82
C GLY A 254 -2.49 -2.95 14.91
N ASN A 255 -2.85 -1.72 15.31
CA ASN A 255 -3.79 -1.48 16.41
C ASN A 255 -5.12 -2.26 16.25
N ALA A 256 -5.42 -3.16 17.20
CA ALA A 256 -6.59 -4.03 17.14
C ALA A 256 -7.93 -3.29 17.04
N ARG A 257 -8.06 -2.12 17.69
CA ARG A 257 -9.28 -1.30 17.62
C ARG A 257 -9.45 -0.70 16.23
N LEU A 258 -8.39 -0.19 15.62
CA LEU A 258 -8.43 0.38 14.26
C LEU A 258 -8.64 -0.71 13.20
N VAL A 259 -8.00 -1.87 13.35
CA VAL A 259 -8.22 -3.06 12.50
C VAL A 259 -9.66 -3.54 12.60
N GLY A 260 -10.22 -3.63 13.82
CA GLY A 260 -11.63 -3.95 14.04
C GLY A 260 -12.59 -2.92 13.44
N ALA A 261 -12.26 -1.62 13.52
CA ALA A 261 -13.05 -0.55 12.92
C ALA A 261 -13.08 -0.66 11.38
N LEU A 262 -11.94 -0.93 10.75
CA LEU A 262 -11.86 -1.21 9.31
C LEU A 262 -12.66 -2.46 8.94
N SER A 263 -12.54 -3.54 9.70
CA SER A 263 -13.33 -4.76 9.51
C SER A 263 -14.84 -4.48 9.56
N LYS A 264 -15.28 -3.58 10.45
CA LYS A 264 -16.69 -3.17 10.54
C LYS A 264 -17.13 -2.40 9.30
N VAL A 265 -16.34 -1.45 8.79
CA VAL A 265 -16.64 -0.76 7.51
C VAL A 265 -16.80 -1.80 6.40
N LYS A 266 -15.86 -2.75 6.31
CA LYS A 266 -15.88 -3.80 5.30
C LYS A 266 -17.14 -4.66 5.33
N SER A 267 -17.71 -4.95 6.50
CA SER A 267 -18.99 -5.69 6.59
C SER A 267 -20.19 -5.03 5.91
N PHE A 268 -20.09 -3.75 5.55
CA PHE A 268 -21.11 -3.05 4.77
C PHE A 268 -20.73 -2.84 3.30
N THR A 269 -19.51 -3.19 2.89
CA THR A 269 -19.00 -2.92 1.53
C THR A 269 -18.65 -4.19 0.75
N ASP A 270 -18.13 -5.23 1.41
CA ASP A 270 -17.73 -6.48 0.78
C ASP A 270 -17.86 -7.71 1.71
N THR A 271 -17.71 -8.91 1.14
CA THR A 271 -17.80 -10.20 1.84
C THR A 271 -16.46 -10.95 1.86
N GLY A 272 -15.35 -10.21 1.73
CA GLY A 272 -14.00 -10.76 1.67
C GLY A 272 -13.59 -11.28 0.28
N SER A 273 -12.30 -11.62 0.15
CA SER A 273 -11.76 -12.26 -1.05
C SER A 273 -11.99 -13.78 -1.02
N TYR A 274 -12.03 -14.40 -2.21
CA TYR A 274 -12.14 -15.85 -2.37
C TYR A 274 -11.13 -16.61 -1.49
N LEU A 275 -11.57 -17.61 -0.71
CA LEU A 275 -10.65 -18.30 0.21
C LEU A 275 -9.51 -19.03 -0.52
N GLY A 276 -9.72 -19.46 -1.76
CA GLY A 276 -8.64 -20.03 -2.57
C GLY A 276 -7.54 -19.03 -2.92
N ILE A 277 -7.87 -17.76 -3.13
CA ILE A 277 -6.84 -16.72 -3.31
C ILE A 277 -6.05 -16.48 -2.03
N GLN A 278 -6.72 -16.60 -0.87
CA GLN A 278 -6.08 -16.49 0.43
C GLN A 278 -5.15 -17.69 0.71
N ALA A 279 -5.56 -18.90 0.32
CA ALA A 279 -4.71 -20.09 0.38
C ALA A 279 -3.46 -19.95 -0.49
N ALA A 280 -3.58 -19.33 -1.67
CA ALA A 280 -2.42 -18.97 -2.47
C ALA A 280 -1.52 -17.93 -1.82
N GLY A 281 -2.10 -16.96 -1.11
CA GLY A 281 -1.36 -16.00 -0.29
C GLY A 281 -0.57 -16.65 0.85
N VAL A 282 -1.12 -17.68 1.50
CA VAL A 282 -0.39 -18.50 2.49
C VAL A 282 0.87 -19.09 1.84
N ALA A 283 0.70 -19.79 0.72
CA ALA A 283 1.82 -20.41 0.01
C ALA A 283 2.86 -19.38 -0.49
N ALA A 284 2.44 -18.17 -0.87
CA ALA A 284 3.36 -17.09 -1.22
C ALA A 284 4.21 -16.63 -0.02
N LEU A 285 3.59 -16.43 1.15
CA LEU A 285 4.30 -16.04 2.38
C LEU A 285 5.25 -17.13 2.89
N GLU A 286 4.88 -18.39 2.73
CA GLU A 286 5.72 -19.55 3.06
C GLU A 286 6.92 -19.69 2.12
N ALA A 287 6.74 -19.37 0.83
CA ALA A 287 7.79 -19.39 -0.17
C ALA A 287 8.73 -18.17 -0.12
N TYR A 288 8.48 -17.21 0.77
CA TYR A 288 9.18 -15.92 0.81
C TYR A 288 10.70 -16.05 0.77
N ASP A 289 11.31 -16.82 1.69
CA ASP A 289 12.77 -16.91 1.82
C ASP A 289 13.42 -17.60 0.61
N ALA A 290 12.67 -18.47 -0.08
CA ALA A 290 13.15 -19.24 -1.23
C ALA A 290 12.96 -18.51 -2.58
N TRP A 291 12.10 -17.49 -2.64
CA TRP A 291 11.66 -16.91 -3.92
C TRP A 291 11.85 -15.38 -4.01
N VAL A 292 11.55 -14.64 -2.94
CA VAL A 292 11.61 -13.16 -2.97
C VAL A 292 13.01 -12.62 -3.24
N PRO A 293 14.11 -13.16 -2.68
CA PRO A 293 15.46 -12.65 -2.97
C PRO A 293 15.80 -12.63 -4.46
N ASP A 294 15.46 -13.68 -5.20
CA ASP A 294 15.70 -13.76 -6.65
C ASP A 294 14.81 -12.78 -7.43
N ASN A 295 13.55 -12.60 -7.00
CA ASN A 295 12.65 -11.61 -7.61
C ASN A 295 13.20 -10.18 -7.42
N VAL A 296 13.66 -9.85 -6.22
CA VAL A 296 14.27 -8.56 -5.89
C VAL A 296 15.56 -8.33 -6.68
N ALA A 297 16.41 -9.36 -6.83
CA ALA A 297 17.63 -9.28 -7.64
C ALA A 297 17.33 -8.93 -9.12
N ARG A 298 16.21 -9.43 -9.68
CA ARG A 298 15.76 -9.05 -11.04
C ARG A 298 15.37 -7.58 -11.11
N PHE A 299 14.62 -7.07 -10.12
CA PHE A 299 14.29 -5.64 -10.06
C PHE A 299 15.53 -4.77 -9.89
N GLN A 300 16.51 -5.21 -9.09
CA GLN A 300 17.77 -4.50 -8.92
C GLN A 300 18.54 -4.40 -10.25
N ALA A 301 18.67 -5.52 -10.97
CA ALA A 301 19.34 -5.52 -12.28
C ALA A 301 18.63 -4.59 -13.29
N ARG A 302 17.30 -4.55 -13.29
CA ARG A 302 16.50 -3.64 -14.14
C ARG A 302 16.72 -2.17 -13.75
N ARG A 303 16.70 -1.86 -12.45
CA ARG A 303 17.03 -0.52 -11.93
C ARG A 303 18.41 -0.09 -12.41
N ASP A 304 19.42 -0.94 -12.24
CA ASP A 304 20.81 -0.61 -12.59
C ASP A 304 20.96 -0.35 -14.10
N ALA A 305 20.34 -1.17 -14.94
CA ALA A 305 20.32 -0.99 -16.38
C ALA A 305 19.62 0.32 -16.80
N ALA A 306 18.45 0.61 -16.21
CA ALA A 306 17.68 1.82 -16.52
C ALA A 306 18.41 3.10 -16.07
N VAL A 307 18.99 3.11 -14.87
CA VAL A 307 19.80 4.22 -14.37
C VAL A 307 21.02 4.46 -15.26
N ALA A 308 21.73 3.39 -15.66
CA ALA A 308 22.86 3.51 -16.56
C ALA A 308 22.46 4.10 -17.92
N ALA A 309 21.35 3.63 -18.49
CA ALA A 309 20.83 4.13 -19.76
C ALA A 309 20.40 5.60 -19.69
N LEU A 310 19.67 6.00 -18.63
CA LEU A 310 19.26 7.39 -18.42
C LEU A 310 20.46 8.32 -18.25
N ARG A 311 21.48 7.90 -17.50
CA ARG A 311 22.74 8.65 -17.36
C ARG A 311 23.48 8.79 -18.69
N ALA A 312 23.57 7.72 -19.47
CA ALA A 312 24.18 7.77 -20.79
C ALA A 312 23.42 8.71 -21.74
N ALA A 313 22.11 8.88 -21.55
CA ALA A 313 21.28 9.84 -22.27
C ALA A 313 21.34 11.28 -21.71
N GLY A 314 22.08 11.53 -20.64
CA GLY A 314 22.31 12.86 -20.06
C GLY A 314 21.36 13.25 -18.91
N PHE A 315 20.54 12.34 -18.40
CA PHE A 315 19.69 12.60 -17.23
C PHE A 315 20.47 12.42 -15.91
N ASP A 316 20.16 13.24 -14.90
CA ASP A 316 20.61 13.02 -13.52
C ASP A 316 19.75 11.95 -12.84
N ALA A 317 19.94 10.70 -13.24
CA ALA A 317 19.26 9.56 -12.62
C ALA A 317 20.10 9.05 -11.43
N ARG A 318 19.52 9.05 -10.23
CA ARG A 318 20.13 8.45 -9.03
C ARG A 318 19.55 7.06 -8.81
N PRO A 319 20.37 6.04 -8.50
CA PRO A 319 19.84 4.71 -8.23
C PRO A 319 19.02 4.74 -6.92
N PRO A 320 17.71 4.47 -6.96
CA PRO A 320 16.90 4.39 -5.75
C PRO A 320 17.29 3.16 -4.95
N ARG A 321 17.08 3.23 -3.63
CA ARG A 321 17.36 2.11 -2.71
C ARG A 321 16.19 1.12 -2.60
N ALA A 322 15.04 1.45 -3.19
CA ALA A 322 13.83 0.64 -3.10
C ALA A 322 12.82 1.02 -4.18
N THR A 323 11.72 0.26 -4.24
CA THR A 323 10.64 0.35 -5.22
C THR A 323 11.03 -0.04 -6.64
N MET A 324 10.11 0.17 -7.59
CA MET A 324 10.29 -0.06 -9.02
C MET A 324 10.21 1.24 -9.83
N TYR A 325 10.35 2.40 -9.17
CA TYR A 325 10.28 3.74 -9.76
C TYR A 325 11.67 4.38 -9.84
N LEU A 326 11.85 5.35 -10.74
CA LEU A 326 13.06 6.15 -10.94
C LEU A 326 12.74 7.64 -10.97
#